data_AF-A0A6P0Z6T6-F1
#
_entry.id   AF-A0A6P0Z6T6-F1
#
_cell.length_a   1.000
_cell.length_b   1.000
_cell.length_c   1.000
_cell.angle_alpha   90.00
_cell.angle_beta   90.00
_cell.angle_gamma   90.00
#
_symmetry.space_group_name_H-M   'P 1'
#
loop_
_entity.id
_entity.type
_entity.pdbx_description
1 polymer ?
#
loop_
_entity_poly.entity_id
_entity_poly.type
_entity_poly.pdbx_seq_one_letter_code
_entity_poly.pdbx_strand_id
1 'polypeptide(L)'
;MHRGPSIHVVHHVHAFTIHVTALILLKGSLFARSSRLIPDKARLGFRFPCDGPGRGGTCQVSAWDHVFLGLFWMYNAISVVVFHCSWKLQSDVWATFSSGTGLRHLTARNFAV
;
A
#
# COMPACT_ATOMS: atom_id res chain seq x y z
N MET A 1 -15.55 -18.17 8.38
CA MET A 1 -15.17 -16.74 8.35
C MET A 1 -16.28 -15.95 7.66
N HIS A 2 -17.05 -15.16 8.40
CA HIS A 2 -18.21 -14.45 7.83
C HIS A 2 -17.77 -13.14 7.14
N ARG A 3 -18.29 -12.88 5.93
CA ARG A 3 -18.09 -11.62 5.19
C ARG A 3 -19.27 -10.69 5.47
N GLY A 4 -19.01 -9.57 6.14
CA GLY A 4 -19.94 -8.46 6.32
C GLY A 4 -19.45 -7.18 5.61
N PRO A 5 -20.22 -6.08 5.62
CA PRO A 5 -19.86 -4.84 4.90
C PRO A 5 -18.49 -4.26 5.28
N SER A 6 -18.06 -4.39 6.55
CA SER A 6 -16.73 -3.95 7.00
C SER A 6 -15.58 -4.66 6.26
N ILE A 7 -15.74 -5.93 5.90
CA ILE A 7 -14.74 -6.67 5.10
C ILE A 7 -14.63 -6.11 3.68
N HIS A 8 -15.75 -5.65 3.10
CA HIS A 8 -15.80 -5.18 1.73
C HIS A 8 -15.03 -3.87 1.58
N VAL A 9 -15.21 -2.94 2.53
CA VAL A 9 -14.45 -1.69 2.59
C VAL A 9 -12.96 -1.98 2.72
N VAL A 10 -12.56 -2.87 3.64
CA VAL A 10 -11.14 -3.19 3.84
C VAL A 10 -10.51 -3.85 2.61
N HIS A 11 -11.23 -4.74 1.91
CA HIS A 11 -10.74 -5.30 0.64
C HIS A 11 -10.57 -4.23 -0.46
N HIS A 12 -11.44 -3.22 -0.51
CA HIS A 12 -11.26 -2.08 -1.44
C HIS A 12 -10.06 -1.23 -1.08
N VAL A 13 -9.82 -1.00 0.21
CA VAL A 13 -8.62 -0.28 0.67
C VAL A 13 -7.35 -1.06 0.30
N HIS A 14 -7.32 -2.38 0.47
CA HIS A 14 -6.20 -3.20 0.00
C HIS A 14 -6.00 -3.12 -1.52
N ALA A 15 -7.09 -3.22 -2.29
CA ALA A 15 -7.00 -3.09 -3.74
C ALA A 15 -6.43 -1.71 -4.10
N PHE A 16 -6.93 -0.65 -3.50
CA PHE A 16 -6.45 0.72 -3.73
C PHE A 16 -4.96 0.87 -3.44
N THR A 17 -4.48 0.46 -2.25
CA THR A 17 -3.06 0.63 -1.87
C THR A 17 -2.12 -0.20 -2.74
N ILE A 18 -2.52 -1.40 -3.15
CA ILE A 18 -1.75 -2.24 -4.09
C ILE A 18 -1.70 -1.60 -5.48
N HIS A 19 -2.83 -1.10 -5.99
CA HIS A 19 -2.87 -0.46 -7.31
C HIS A 19 -2.04 0.83 -7.33
N VAL A 20 -2.06 1.63 -6.27
CA VAL A 20 -1.22 2.83 -6.17
C VAL A 20 0.27 2.46 -6.13
N THR A 21 0.64 1.45 -5.34
CA THR A 21 2.04 0.95 -5.29
C THR A 21 2.49 0.47 -6.67
N ALA A 22 1.67 -0.32 -7.36
CA ALA A 22 1.95 -0.80 -8.71
C ALA A 22 2.06 0.35 -9.72
N LEU A 23 1.16 1.34 -9.65
CA LEU A 23 1.18 2.51 -10.52
C LEU A 23 2.49 3.31 -10.39
N ILE A 24 2.97 3.50 -9.16
CA ILE A 24 4.23 4.23 -8.90
C ILE A 24 5.42 3.47 -9.52
N LEU A 25 5.54 2.18 -9.26
CA LEU A 25 6.65 1.36 -9.76
C LEU A 25 6.59 1.18 -11.29
N LEU A 26 5.38 1.02 -11.84
CA LEU A 26 5.16 0.90 -13.28
C LEU A 26 5.49 2.22 -14.00
N LYS A 27 5.08 3.36 -13.44
CA LYS A 27 5.47 4.68 -13.96
C LYS A 27 6.98 4.86 -13.91
N GLY A 28 7.63 4.51 -12.80
CA GLY A 28 9.07 4.61 -12.64
C GLY A 28 9.86 3.78 -13.66
N SER A 29 9.39 2.56 -13.96
CA SER A 29 10.01 1.66 -14.94
C SER A 29 9.76 2.09 -16.39
N LEU A 30 8.51 2.41 -16.76
CA LEU A 30 8.16 2.81 -18.12
C LEU A 30 8.81 4.15 -18.52
N PHE A 31 8.89 5.11 -17.59
CA PHE A 31 9.46 6.44 -17.85
C PHE A 31 10.90 6.59 -17.34
N ALA A 32 11.64 5.48 -17.18
CA ALA A 32 13.04 5.51 -16.76
C ALA A 32 13.97 6.08 -17.85
N ARG A 33 13.72 5.74 -19.13
CA ARG A 33 14.61 6.10 -20.24
C ARG A 33 14.28 7.45 -20.88
N SER A 34 13.00 7.76 -20.99
CA SER A 34 12.53 9.03 -21.57
C SER A 34 11.13 9.34 -21.06
N SER A 35 10.76 10.61 -21.16
CA SER A 35 9.41 11.09 -20.90
C SER A 35 9.14 12.30 -21.79
N ARG A 36 7.87 12.71 -21.92
CA ARG A 36 7.55 13.95 -22.64
C ARG A 36 8.22 15.17 -22.00
N LEU A 37 8.44 15.14 -20.68
CA LEU A 37 9.08 16.24 -19.94
C LEU A 37 10.60 16.23 -20.05
N ILE A 38 11.26 15.07 -20.05
CA ILE A 38 12.72 14.93 -20.17
C ILE A 38 12.99 13.81 -21.18
N PRO A 39 13.29 14.14 -22.45
CA PRO A 39 13.42 13.15 -23.52
C PRO A 39 14.70 12.31 -23.40
N ASP A 40 15.75 12.85 -22.79
CA ASP A 40 17.09 12.26 -22.67
C ASP A 40 17.41 11.76 -21.25
N LYS A 41 16.37 11.37 -20.51
CA LYS A 41 16.46 10.92 -19.11
C LYS A 41 17.44 9.77 -18.90
N ALA A 42 17.59 8.89 -19.90
CA ALA A 42 18.56 7.80 -19.89
C ALA A 42 20.01 8.27 -19.70
N ARG A 43 20.37 9.50 -20.11
CA ARG A 43 21.72 10.06 -19.96
C ARG A 43 22.01 10.51 -18.52
N LEU A 44 20.98 10.91 -17.78
CA LEU A 44 21.07 11.27 -16.35
C LEU A 44 21.25 10.02 -15.45
N GLY A 45 20.89 8.84 -15.97
CA GLY A 45 21.04 7.56 -15.29
C GLY A 45 19.84 7.18 -14.43
N PHE A 46 20.01 6.12 -13.63
CA PHE A 46 18.93 5.57 -12.80
C PHE A 46 18.62 6.41 -11.55
N ARG A 47 19.66 7.03 -10.97
CA ARG A 47 19.60 7.75 -9.70
C ARG A 47 20.18 9.15 -9.86
N PHE A 48 19.31 10.15 -9.88
CA PHE A 48 19.65 11.57 -9.94
C PHE A 48 18.53 12.39 -9.27
N PRO A 49 18.83 13.54 -8.66
CA PRO A 49 17.83 14.28 -7.87
C PRO A 49 16.80 15.05 -8.74
N CYS A 50 17.26 15.67 -9.83
CA CYS A 50 16.45 16.49 -10.74
C CYS A 50 17.23 16.83 -12.03
N ASP A 51 16.54 17.40 -13.01
CA ASP A 51 17.07 18.04 -14.22
C ASP A 51 16.92 19.59 -14.10
N GLY A 52 17.32 20.13 -12.94
CA GLY A 52 17.25 21.57 -12.63
C GLY A 52 15.83 22.16 -12.42
N PRO A 53 15.73 23.48 -12.19
CA PRO A 53 14.47 24.18 -11.90
C PRO A 53 13.63 24.49 -13.17
N GLY A 54 14.14 24.17 -14.36
CA GLY A 54 13.43 24.40 -15.62
C GLY A 54 12.10 23.62 -15.71
N ARG A 55 11.27 23.98 -16.70
CA ARG A 55 9.99 23.29 -17.01
C ARG A 55 8.99 23.22 -15.83
N GLY A 56 9.04 24.16 -14.89
CA GLY A 56 8.18 24.19 -13.70
C GLY A 56 8.65 23.33 -12.52
N GLY A 57 9.87 22.77 -12.61
CA GLY A 57 10.47 21.90 -11.59
C GLY A 57 10.48 20.43 -12.02
N THR A 58 11.64 19.80 -11.93
CA THR A 58 11.86 18.39 -12.33
C THR A 58 12.34 17.51 -11.16
N CYS A 59 11.98 17.89 -9.94
CA CYS A 59 12.30 17.13 -8.75
C CYS A 59 11.68 15.72 -8.81
N GLN A 60 12.40 14.73 -8.29
CA GLN A 60 11.90 13.36 -8.11
C GLN A 60 11.45 12.65 -9.39
N VAL A 61 12.02 13.03 -10.54
CA VAL A 61 11.72 12.39 -11.80
C VAL A 61 12.45 11.05 -11.96
N SER A 62 13.55 10.79 -11.24
CA SER A 62 14.35 9.59 -11.48
C SER A 62 13.59 8.30 -11.15
N ALA A 63 14.02 7.18 -11.75
CA ALA A 63 13.43 5.89 -11.44
C ALA A 63 13.71 5.48 -9.98
N TRP A 64 14.85 5.91 -9.42
CA TRP A 64 15.15 5.76 -8.00
C TRP A 64 14.14 6.47 -7.09
N ASP A 65 13.72 7.69 -7.42
CA ASP A 65 12.73 8.42 -6.63
C ASP A 65 11.35 7.74 -6.66
N HIS A 66 11.03 7.04 -7.75
CA HIS A 66 9.81 6.21 -7.81
C HIS A 66 9.93 4.96 -6.92
N VAL A 67 11.11 4.35 -6.80
CA VAL A 67 11.34 3.26 -5.83
C VAL A 67 11.19 3.79 -4.41
N PHE A 68 11.76 4.96 -4.10
CA PHE A 68 11.62 5.62 -2.81
C PHE A 68 10.14 5.88 -2.46
N LEU A 69 9.37 6.48 -3.36
CA LEU A 69 7.93 6.70 -3.17
C LEU A 69 7.15 5.37 -3.06
N GLY A 70 7.55 4.37 -3.85
CA GLY A 70 6.98 3.03 -3.83
C GLY A 70 7.16 2.32 -2.49
N LEU A 71 8.28 2.52 -1.80
CA LEU A 71 8.51 1.96 -0.46
C LEU A 71 7.52 2.50 0.58
N PHE A 72 7.16 3.78 0.54
CA PHE A 72 6.16 4.34 1.45
C PHE A 72 4.77 3.75 1.21
N TRP A 73 4.39 3.60 -0.05
CA TRP A 73 3.10 3.01 -0.40
C TRP A 73 3.03 1.52 -0.11
N MET A 74 4.13 0.80 -0.33
CA MET A 74 4.27 -0.60 0.08
C MET A 74 4.13 -0.72 1.61
N TYR A 75 4.81 0.13 2.39
CA TYR A 75 4.68 0.16 3.84
C TYR A 75 3.23 0.40 4.27
N ASN A 76 2.55 1.36 3.63
CA ASN A 76 1.13 1.62 3.89
C ASN A 76 0.26 0.40 3.58
N ALA A 77 0.46 -0.24 2.42
CA ALA A 77 -0.29 -1.43 2.01
C ALA A 77 -0.11 -2.59 3.00
N ILE A 78 1.14 -2.88 3.39
CA ILE A 78 1.44 -3.97 4.34
C ILE A 78 0.87 -3.67 5.72
N SER A 79 0.98 -2.42 6.19
CA SER A 79 0.46 -2.01 7.50
C SER A 79 -1.05 -2.24 7.61
N VAL A 80 -1.83 -1.86 6.59
CA VAL A 80 -3.28 -2.08 6.57
C VAL A 80 -3.62 -3.57 6.57
N VAL A 81 -2.88 -4.39 5.81
CA VAL A 81 -3.09 -5.85 5.78
C VAL A 81 -2.83 -6.49 7.14
N VAL A 82 -1.73 -6.12 7.81
CA VAL A 82 -1.38 -6.64 9.13
C VAL A 82 -2.42 -6.21 10.17
N PHE A 83 -2.84 -4.95 10.15
CA PHE A 83 -3.87 -4.44 11.06
C PHE A 83 -5.20 -5.15 10.85
N HIS A 84 -5.64 -5.32 9.61
CA HIS A 84 -6.84 -6.06 9.26
C HIS A 84 -6.77 -7.52 9.74
N CYS A 85 -5.63 -8.19 9.52
CA CYS A 85 -5.43 -9.57 9.95
C CYS A 85 -5.51 -9.68 11.47
N SER A 86 -4.78 -8.82 12.19
CA SER A 86 -4.76 -8.79 13.65
C SER A 86 -6.15 -8.57 14.25
N TRP A 87 -6.88 -7.57 13.75
CA TRP A 87 -8.22 -7.28 14.25
C TRP A 87 -9.20 -8.40 13.94
N LYS A 88 -9.21 -8.91 12.70
CA LYS A 88 -10.13 -9.99 12.30
C LYS A 88 -9.88 -11.29 13.07
N LEU A 89 -8.62 -11.61 13.36
CA LEU A 89 -8.26 -12.77 14.18
C LEU A 89 -8.74 -12.60 15.61
N GLN A 90 -8.47 -11.45 16.25
CA GLN A 90 -8.89 -11.20 17.64
C GLN A 90 -10.43 -11.13 17.81
N SER A 91 -11.14 -10.63 16.80
CA SER A 91 -12.59 -10.42 16.91
C SER A 91 -13.42 -11.68 16.65
N ASP A 92 -13.02 -12.49 15.66
CA ASP A 92 -13.92 -13.49 15.06
C ASP A 92 -13.30 -14.89 15.00
N VAL A 93 -12.01 -15.06 15.30
CA VAL A 93 -11.32 -16.36 15.19
C VAL A 93 -10.75 -16.80 16.53
N TRP A 94 -9.88 -16.00 17.13
CA TRP A 94 -9.27 -16.31 18.42
C TRP A 94 -10.30 -16.18 19.52
N ALA A 95 -10.46 -17.27 20.25
CA ALA A 95 -11.42 -17.38 21.34
C ALA A 95 -10.92 -18.36 22.39
N THR A 96 -11.35 -18.16 23.63
CA THR A 96 -11.18 -19.12 24.71
C THR A 96 -12.47 -19.90 24.90
N PHE A 97 -12.33 -21.19 25.23
CA PHE A 97 -13.46 -22.06 25.53
C PHE A 97 -13.57 -22.23 27.05
N SER A 98 -14.73 -21.93 27.61
CA SER A 98 -15.02 -22.15 29.04
C SER A 98 -16.23 -23.06 29.16
N SER A 99 -16.09 -24.10 29.99
CA SER A 99 -17.00 -25.26 30.11
C SER A 99 -18.45 -24.93 30.50
N GLY A 100 -18.78 -23.66 30.80
CA GLY A 100 -20.13 -23.22 31.16
C GLY A 100 -20.67 -22.00 30.41
N THR A 101 -19.87 -21.28 29.61
CA THR A 101 -20.28 -20.01 28.96
C THR A 101 -20.13 -19.98 27.44
N GLY A 102 -19.71 -21.10 26.83
CA GLY A 102 -19.51 -21.20 25.38
C GLY A 102 -18.23 -20.51 24.89
N LEU A 103 -18.16 -20.24 23.59
CA LEU A 103 -16.98 -19.67 22.92
C LEU A 103 -16.94 -18.14 23.11
N ARG A 104 -15.86 -17.60 23.69
CA ARG A 104 -15.68 -16.16 23.91
C ARG A 104 -14.49 -15.64 23.09
N HIS A 105 -14.76 -14.76 22.11
CA HIS A 105 -13.70 -14.11 21.33
C HIS A 105 -12.99 -13.00 22.11
N LEU A 106 -11.70 -12.76 21.81
CA LEU A 106 -10.85 -11.82 22.56
C LEU A 106 -11.39 -10.38 22.56
N THR A 107 -11.90 -9.89 21.42
CA THR A 107 -12.48 -8.54 21.31
C THR A 107 -14.00 -8.56 21.10
N ALA A 108 -14.67 -9.64 21.54
CA ALA A 108 -16.13 -9.74 21.54
C ALA A 108 -16.81 -9.41 20.19
N ARG A 109 -16.21 -9.81 19.05
CA ARG A 109 -16.75 -9.57 17.69
C ARG A 109 -16.98 -8.10 17.33
N ASN A 110 -16.16 -7.20 17.84
CA ASN A 110 -16.24 -5.76 17.56
C ASN A 110 -15.82 -5.33 16.12
N PHE A 111 -15.66 -6.26 15.18
CA PHE A 111 -15.25 -5.99 13.79
C PHE A 111 -16.44 -5.75 12.84
N ALA A 112 -17.64 -6.20 13.22
CA ALA A 112 -18.84 -6.12 12.37
C ALA A 112 -19.67 -4.85 12.58
N VAL A 113 -19.42 -4.12 13.69
CA VAL A 113 -20.12 -2.89 14.08
C VAL A 113 -19.45 -1.68 13.44
#